data_AF-A0A7K1U1R6-F1
#
_entry.id   AF-A0A7K1U1R6-F1
#
_cell.length_a   1.000
_cell.length_b   1.000
_cell.length_c   1.000
_cell.angle_alpha   90.00
_cell.angle_beta   90.00
_cell.angle_gamma   90.00
#
_symmetry.space_group_name_H-M   'P 1'
#
loop_
_entity.id
_entity.type
_entity.pdbx_description
1 polymer ?
#
loop_
_entity_poly.entity_id
_entity_poly.type
_entity_poly.pdbx_seq_one_letter_code
_entity_poly.pdbx_strand_id
1 'polypeptide(L)' 'MLRNSKFSIIAVTTYLLVYCVLLQIERTQSVAVLMFVISPVPLIWMVYTILKYGKYNGRELAENEEYGYQDRR' A
#
# COMPACT_ATOMS: atom_id res chain seq x y z
N MET A 1 -5.90 -11.04 10.94
CA MET A 1 -5.56 -10.44 9.62
C MET A 1 -4.97 -9.03 9.73
N LEU A 2 -5.57 -8.11 10.49
CA LEU A 2 -5.12 -6.71 10.68
C LEU A 2 -3.68 -6.52 11.22
N ARG A 3 -3.06 -7.58 11.76
CA ARG A 3 -1.70 -7.55 12.33
C ARG A 3 -0.60 -7.91 11.32
N ASN A 4 -0.97 -8.29 10.09
CA ASN A 4 -0.04 -8.67 9.04
C ASN A 4 -0.02 -7.59 7.95
N SER A 5 1.08 -6.85 7.84
CA SER A 5 1.24 -5.76 6.88
C SER A 5 1.03 -6.23 5.43
N LYS A 6 1.35 -7.50 5.13
CA LYS A 6 1.11 -8.10 3.80
C LYS A 6 -0.37 -8.12 3.43
N PHE A 7 -1.26 -8.35 4.40
CA PHE A 7 -2.69 -8.37 4.15
C PHE A 7 -3.20 -6.99 3.71
N SER A 8 -2.75 -5.94 4.39
CA SER A 8 -3.16 -4.58 4.05
C SER A 8 -2.64 -4.16 2.67
N ILE A 9 -1.39 -4.52 2.34
CA ILE A 9 -0.82 -4.31 1.00
C ILE A 9 -1.68 -5.01 -0.07
N ILE A 10 -1.99 -6.30 0.10
CA ILE A 10 -2.80 -7.04 -0.88
C ILE A 10 -4.20 -6.42 -1.00
N ALA A 11 -4.85 -6.06 0.11
CA ALA A 11 -6.18 -5.48 0.09
C ALA A 11 -6.23 -4.14 -0.66
N VAL A 12 -5.27 -3.24 -0.42
CA VAL A 12 -5.21 -1.95 -1.11
C VAL A 12 -4.80 -2.10 -2.59
N THR A 13 -3.90 -3.04 -2.91
CA THR A 13 -3.58 -3.35 -4.31
C THR A 13 -4.79 -3.89 -5.06
N THR A 14 -5.55 -4.82 -4.48
CA THR A 14 -6.78 -5.33 -5.07
C THR A 14 -7.82 -4.21 -5.26
N TYR A 15 -7.96 -3.32 -4.27
CA TYR A 15 -8.82 -2.15 -4.38
C TYR A 15 -8.44 -1.26 -5.58
N LEU A 16 -7.14 -0.99 -5.76
CA LEU A 16 -6.63 -0.22 -6.89
C LEU A 16 -6.88 -0.92 -8.23
N LEU A 17 -6.69 -2.24 -8.30
CA LEU A 17 -6.98 -3.01 -9.51
C LEU A 17 -8.46 -2.93 -9.90
N VAL A 18 -9.36 -3.06 -8.93
CA VAL A 18 -10.80 -2.90 -9.16
C VAL A 18 -11.10 -1.48 -9.67
N TYR A 19 -10.51 -0.45 -9.07
CA TYR A 19 -10.65 0.93 -9.55
C TYR A 19 -10.21 1.08 -11.01
N CYS A 20 -9.05 0.56 -11.39
CA CYS A 20 -8.55 0.60 -12.77
C CYS A 20 -9.48 -0.12 -13.75
N VAL A 21 -10.05 -1.27 -13.38
CA VAL A 21 -11.00 -2.00 -14.21
C VAL A 21 -12.29 -1.19 -14.42
N LEU A 22 -12.81 -0.56 -13.36
CA LEU A 22 -14.04 0.24 -13.45
C LEU A 22 -13.89 1.52 -14.28
N LEU A 23 -12.67 2.04 -14.45
CA LEU A 23 -12.43 3.16 -15.36
C LEU A 23 -12.61 2.78 -16.83
N GLN A 24 -12.42 1.51 -17.19
CA GLN A 24 -12.51 1.05 -18.58
C GLN A 24 -13.95 0.89 -19.08
N ILE A 25 -14.94 0.95 -18.18
CA ILE A 25 -16.35 0.73 -18.49
C ILE A 25 -17.09 2.06 -18.26
N GLU A 26 -17.59 2.70 -19.33
CA GLU A 26 -18.23 4.03 -19.26
C GLU A 26 -19.34 4.10 -18.21
N ARG A 27 -20.17 3.06 -18.11
CA ARG A 27 -21.29 2.99 -17.16
C ARG A 27 -20.85 3.02 -15.69
N THR A 28 -19.62 2.62 -15.38
CA THR A 28 -19.12 2.54 -13.98
C THR A 28 -18.28 3.73 -13.56
N GLN A 29 -18.17 4.77 -14.39
CA GLN A 29 -17.40 5.98 -14.07
C GLN A 29 -17.85 6.65 -12.76
N SER A 30 -19.15 6.71 -12.49
CA SER A 30 -19.67 7.28 -11.22
C SER A 30 -19.18 6.49 -10.00
N VAL A 31 -19.06 5.17 -10.12
CA VAL A 31 -18.52 4.30 -9.05
C VAL A 31 -17.02 4.51 -8.90
N ALA A 32 -16.28 4.65 -10.00
CA ALA A 32 -14.85 4.93 -9.98
C ALA A 32 -14.54 6.28 -9.30
N VAL A 33 -15.34 7.33 -9.56
CA VAL A 33 -15.22 8.62 -8.87
C VAL A 33 -15.46 8.47 -7.36
N LEU A 34 -16.49 7.73 -6.96
CA LEU A 34 -16.76 7.47 -5.55
C LEU A 34 -15.59 6.72 -4.88
N MET A 35 -15.06 5.70 -5.55
CA MET A 35 -13.86 5.00 -5.08
C MET A 35 -12.69 5.97 -4.93
N PHE A 36 -12.42 6.81 -5.92
CA PHE A 36 -11.34 7.79 -5.82
C PHE A 36 -11.47 8.70 -4.59
N VAL A 37 -12.67 9.22 -4.30
CA VAL A 37 -12.94 10.05 -3.11
C VAL A 37 -12.71 9.27 -1.81
N ILE A 38 -13.06 7.98 -1.78
CA ILE A 38 -12.89 7.11 -0.60
C ILE A 38 -11.46 6.58 -0.46
N SER A 39 -10.66 6.61 -1.52
CA SER A 39 -9.31 6.03 -1.58
C SER A 39 -8.32 6.48 -0.49
N PRO A 40 -8.41 7.68 0.12
CA PRO A 40 -7.55 8.03 1.25
C PRO A 40 -7.74 7.09 2.44
N VAL A 41 -8.95 6.56 2.65
CA VAL A 41 -9.27 5.67 3.78
C VAL A 41 -8.45 4.36 3.75
N PRO A 42 -8.50 3.53 2.69
CA PRO A 42 -7.69 2.32 2.62
C PRO A 42 -6.19 2.62 2.59
N LEU A 43 -5.75 3.73 1.96
CA LEU A 43 -4.34 4.12 1.94
C LEU A 43 -3.82 4.46 3.33
N ILE A 44 -4.50 5.33 4.08
CA ILE A 44 -4.12 5.70 5.45
C ILE A 44 -4.09 4.45 6.34
N TRP A 45 -5.11 3.60 6.22
CA TRP A 45 -5.16 2.35 6.96
C TRP A 45 -3.97 1.44 6.63
N MET A 46 -3.55 1.35 5.37
CA MET A 46 -2.38 0.58 4.98
C MET A 46 -1.08 1.14 5.53
N VAL A 47 -0.86 2.45 5.39
CA VAL A 47 0.33 3.11 5.96
C VAL A 47 0.40 2.89 7.46
N TYR A 48 -0.70 3.13 8.17
CA TYR A 48 -0.77 2.88 9.62
C TYR A 48 -0.47 1.42 9.97
N THR A 49 -1.01 0.47 9.22
CA THR A 49 -0.76 -0.97 9.44
C THR A 49 0.70 -1.33 9.22
N ILE A 50 1.35 -0.77 8.18
CA ILE A 50 2.77 -0.98 7.90
C ILE A 50 3.64 -0.39 9.01
N LEU A 51 3.37 0.85 9.42
CA LEU A 51 4.15 1.50 10.48
C LEU A 51 4.00 0.79 11.83
N LYS A 52 2.80 0.30 12.14
CA LYS A 52 2.51 -0.33 13.44
C LYS A 52 2.94 -1.78 13.55
N TYR A 53 2.85 -2.54 12.45
CA TYR A 53 3.04 -3.99 12.47
C TYR A 53 4.13 -4.49 11.51
N GLY A 54 4.68 -3.61 10.67
CA GLY A 54 5.82 -3.92 9.82
C GLY A 54 7.04 -4.24 10.67
N LYS A 55 7.50 -5.48 10.61
CA LYS A 55 8.79 -5.87 11.16
C LYS A 55 9.85 -5.70 10.09
N TYR A 56 10.81 -4.81 10.32
CA TYR A 56 12.03 -4.78 9.53
C TYR A 56 12.91 -5.96 9.97
N ASN A 57 13.19 -6.88 9.05
CA ASN A 57 14.04 -8.05 9.29
C ASN A 57 15.43 -7.89 8.62
N GLY A 58 15.78 -6.68 8.17
CA GLY A 58 17.09 -6.40 7.58
C GLY A 58 18.15 -6.10 8.64
N ARG A 59 19.41 -6.01 8.22
CA ARG A 59 20.52 -5.58 9.07
C ARG A 59 20.36 -4.10 9.39
N GLU A 60 20.67 -3.70 10.63
CA GLU A 60 20.78 -2.28 10.98
C GLU A 60 21.90 -1.62 10.16
N LEU A 61 21.71 -0.34 9.82
CA LEU A 61 22.72 0.43 9.10
C LEU A 61 23.96 0.61 9.99
N ALA A 62 25.14 0.35 9.44
CA ALA A 62 26.39 0.73 10.11
C ALA A 62 26.54 2.27 10.11
N GLU A 63 27.39 2.82 10.99
CA GLU A 63 27.55 4.28 11.17
C GLU A 63 27.85 5.07 9.88
N ASN A 64 28.41 4.42 8.86
CA ASN A 64 28.79 5.02 7.57
C ASN A 64 27.95 4.52 6.39
N GLU A 65 26.83 3.84 6.64
CA GLU A 65 25.93 3.35 5.59
C GLU A 65 24.74 4.29 5.41
N GLU A 66 24.51 4.70 4.16
CA GLU A 66 23.36 5.51 3.80
C GLU A 66 22.10 4.63 3.62
N TYR A 67 20.95 5.19 4.03
CA TYR A 67 19.65 4.57 3.80
C TYR A 67 19.45 4.26 2.30
N GLY A 68 19.09 3.02 1.99
CA GLY A 68 18.71 2.60 0.64
C GLY A 68 19.82 1.99 -0.22
N TYR A 69 21.07 1.91 0.26
CA TYR A 69 22.18 1.27 -0.47
C TYR A 69 22.60 -0.10 0.08
N GLN A 70 21.71 -0.75 0.83
CA GLN A 70 21.97 -2.11 1.37
C GLN A 70 22.03 -3.20 0.28
N ASP A 71 21.68 -2.87 -0.97
CA ASP A 71 21.69 -3.76 -2.13
C ASP A 71 22.98 -3.68 -2.96
N ARG A 72 23.80 -2.64 -2.79
CA ARG A 72 25.10 -2.52 -3.47
C ARG A 72 26.09 -3.51 -2.84
N ARG A 73 26.41 -4.56 -3.60
CA ARG A 73 27.57 -5.43 -3.38
C ARG A 73 28.68 -5.08 -4.36
#